data_AF-A0A518HMR2-F1
#
_entry.id   AF-A0A518HMR2-F1
#
_cell.length_a   1.000
_cell.length_b   1.000
_cell.length_c   1.000
_cell.angle_alpha   90.00
_cell.angle_beta   90.00
_cell.angle_gamma   90.00
#
_symmetry.space_group_name_H-M   'P 1'
#
loop_
_entity.id
_entity.type
_entity.pdbx_description
1 polymer ?
#
loop_
_entity_poly.entity_id
_entity_poly.type
_entity_poly.pdbx_seq_one_letter_code
_entity_poly.pdbx_strand_id
1 'polypeptide(L)'
;MSRSDHSIDRPSNAADVRQAGGAPSQQGPFRSFGAPQCVVCGVGLTVSEQAVGKTCSRSECKTRRVRQQAQAESRRQQALRDRVAMAEQALVESKSIPAQTDRVLGVLPSNRRRLVGISKRQLRPFIDRLMGIISQAAAIRFGNATLEDDGVGYKTPVDLAPSELAILGNGCAVCRGHCCFQGRGHAFIHVDTVLGYMERHPDQRPRDVLQAYVSRIGPKAYEDSCVYHAENGCTLPRDMRSKVCNGYLCKGLDEILDRLQDSSPEVFVISVSDYDREDCGDPSGPSTRVAVIDAQQVTRYPFIDPAEGGGDDNITSSEA
;
A
#
# COMPACT_ATOMS: atom_id res chain seq x y z
N MET A 1 -42.12 4.58 52.35
CA MET A 1 -41.84 3.95 53.65
C MET A 1 -40.62 3.08 53.50
N SER A 2 -39.60 3.29 54.36
CA SER A 2 -38.36 2.49 54.58
C SER A 2 -37.39 2.36 53.39
N ARG A 3 -36.27 3.11 53.35
CA ARG A 3 -34.95 2.85 54.00
C ARG A 3 -34.35 1.48 53.66
N SER A 4 -33.14 1.52 53.05
CA SER A 4 -31.93 0.85 53.57
C SER A 4 -30.69 1.29 52.79
N ASP A 5 -29.86 2.10 53.46
CA ASP A 5 -28.46 2.39 53.13
C ASP A 5 -27.57 1.22 53.57
N HIS A 6 -26.55 0.88 52.78
CA HIS A 6 -25.42 0.06 53.23
C HIS A 6 -24.09 0.78 52.96
N SER A 7 -23.54 1.35 54.04
CA SER A 7 -22.12 1.65 54.25
C SER A 7 -21.38 0.38 54.62
N ILE A 8 -20.19 0.13 54.05
CA ILE A 8 -19.13 -0.68 54.67
C ILE A 8 -17.75 -0.08 54.34
N ASP A 9 -17.18 0.54 55.37
CA ASP A 9 -15.80 0.55 55.88
C ASP A 9 -14.55 0.45 54.97
N ARG A 10 -13.72 1.50 55.09
CA ARG A 10 -12.26 1.50 54.90
C ARG A 10 -11.56 1.03 56.18
N PRO A 11 -10.45 0.28 56.08
CA PRO A 11 -9.45 0.24 57.14
C PRO A 11 -8.30 1.22 56.86
N SER A 12 -8.11 2.11 57.81
CA SER A 12 -6.88 2.86 58.08
C SER A 12 -5.86 1.92 58.72
N ASN A 13 -4.59 2.00 58.33
CA ASN A 13 -3.50 1.73 59.27
C ASN A 13 -2.26 2.54 58.86
N ALA A 14 -1.96 3.51 59.72
CA ALA A 14 -0.67 4.16 59.80
C ALA A 14 0.24 3.32 60.72
N ALA A 15 1.47 3.09 60.29
CA ALA A 15 2.58 2.83 61.20
C ALA A 15 3.83 3.43 60.57
N ASP A 16 4.52 4.14 61.44
CA ASP A 16 5.51 5.18 61.24
C ASP A 16 6.93 4.57 61.15
N VAL A 17 7.92 5.45 60.96
CA VAL A 17 9.31 5.34 61.43
C VAL A 17 10.43 5.12 60.38
N ARG A 18 11.25 6.19 60.30
CA ARG A 18 12.71 6.31 60.05
C ARG A 18 13.22 6.70 58.64
N GLN A 19 13.58 7.98 58.58
CA GLN A 19 14.60 8.55 57.70
C GLN A 19 15.95 7.84 57.83
N ALA A 20 16.54 7.50 56.69
CA ALA A 20 17.98 7.35 56.53
C ALA A 20 18.37 8.08 55.24
N GLY A 21 19.27 9.06 55.38
CA GLY A 21 19.80 9.83 54.27
C GLY A 21 20.61 8.95 53.33
N GLY A 22 20.23 8.96 52.05
CA GLY A 22 21.01 8.45 50.94
C GLY A 22 21.18 9.57 49.92
N ALA A 23 22.43 9.95 49.66
CA ALA A 23 22.81 10.93 48.66
C ALA A 23 22.15 10.63 47.29
N PRO A 24 21.85 11.64 46.45
CA PRO A 24 21.39 11.40 45.10
C PRO A 24 22.50 10.68 44.35
N SER A 25 22.30 9.37 44.10
CA SER A 25 23.12 8.63 43.17
C SER A 25 22.97 9.29 41.81
N GLN A 26 23.97 10.07 41.41
CA GLN A 26 24.18 10.48 40.04
C GLN A 26 24.46 9.21 39.22
N GLN A 27 23.39 8.51 38.86
CA GLN A 27 23.42 7.53 37.78
C GLN A 27 23.58 8.33 36.50
N GLY A 28 24.83 8.64 36.15
CA GLY A 28 25.18 9.12 34.82
C GLY A 28 24.62 8.11 33.80
N PRO A 29 23.98 8.57 32.71
CA PRO A 29 23.42 7.65 31.74
C PRO A 29 24.55 6.80 31.17
N PHE A 30 24.43 5.49 31.29
CA PHE A 30 25.22 4.53 30.53
C PHE A 30 25.09 4.91 29.05
N ARG A 31 26.10 5.61 28.51
CA ARG A 31 26.20 5.88 27.08
C ARG A 31 26.65 4.58 26.43
N SER A 32 25.69 3.75 26.05
CA SER A 32 25.94 2.67 25.10
C SER A 32 26.39 3.29 23.78
N PHE A 33 27.68 3.13 23.47
CA PHE A 33 28.21 3.44 22.15
C PHE A 33 27.40 2.63 21.12
N GLY A 34 26.66 3.31 20.25
CA GLY A 34 25.80 2.70 19.23
C GLY A 34 24.29 2.73 19.47
N ALA A 35 23.79 3.34 20.56
CA ALA A 35 22.35 3.50 20.73
C ALA A 35 21.75 4.44 19.65
N PRO A 36 20.61 4.07 19.02
CA PRO A 36 19.89 4.94 18.10
C PRO A 36 19.60 6.29 18.74
N GLN A 37 19.88 7.36 18.02
CA GLN A 37 19.72 8.73 18.49
C GLN A 37 18.44 9.36 17.94
N CYS A 38 17.85 10.26 18.72
CA CYS A 38 16.75 11.09 18.27
C CYS A 38 17.18 11.92 17.06
N VAL A 39 16.46 11.79 15.94
CA VAL A 39 16.77 12.52 14.70
C VAL A 39 16.61 14.04 14.81
N VAL A 40 16.01 14.53 15.90
CA VAL A 40 15.79 15.97 16.13
C VAL A 40 16.84 16.57 17.06
N CYS A 41 17.18 15.91 18.16
CA CYS A 41 18.03 16.47 19.21
C CYS A 41 19.29 15.66 19.52
N GLY A 42 19.49 14.50 18.87
CA GLY A 42 20.68 13.66 19.04
C GLY A 42 20.77 12.89 20.35
N VAL A 43 19.81 13.03 21.27
CA VAL A 43 19.78 12.27 22.53
C VAL A 43 19.55 10.79 22.24
N GLY A 44 20.26 9.91 22.94
CA GLY A 44 20.08 8.46 22.84
C GLY A 44 18.65 8.06 23.22
N LEU A 45 18.01 7.27 22.37
CA LEU A 45 16.65 6.80 22.55
C LEU A 45 16.61 5.63 23.54
N THR A 46 15.60 5.60 24.40
CA THR A 46 15.32 4.41 25.21
C THR A 46 14.80 3.26 24.32
N VAL A 47 14.82 2.03 24.82
CA VAL A 47 14.28 0.86 24.09
C VAL A 47 12.82 1.06 23.69
N SER A 48 12.00 1.66 24.56
CA SER A 48 10.59 1.96 24.25
C SER A 48 10.44 3.05 23.20
N GLU A 49 11.29 4.08 23.22
CA GLU A 49 11.28 5.13 22.19
C GLU A 49 11.71 4.59 20.83
N GLN A 50 12.69 3.69 20.80
CA GLN A 50 13.14 3.01 19.57
C GLN A 50 12.03 2.17 18.94
N ALA A 51 11.18 1.51 19.75
CA ALA A 51 10.07 0.71 19.27
C ALA A 51 8.97 1.56 18.61
N VAL A 52 8.76 2.79 19.11
CA VAL A 52 7.72 3.71 18.59
C VAL A 52 8.22 4.53 17.40
N GLY A 53 9.52 4.83 17.35
CA GLY A 53 10.10 5.53 16.20
C GLY A 53 11.49 6.09 16.43
N LYS A 54 11.83 7.12 15.65
CA LYS A 54 13.17 7.72 15.60
C LYS A 54 13.30 9.02 16.42
N THR A 55 12.34 9.30 17.29
CA THR A 55 12.28 10.56 18.07
C THR A 55 12.06 10.30 19.54
N CYS A 56 12.72 11.07 20.40
CA CYS A 56 12.53 10.97 21.84
C CYS A 56 11.15 11.48 22.28
N SER A 57 10.81 11.20 23.53
CA SER A 57 9.53 11.52 24.17
C SER A 57 9.26 13.02 24.35
N ARG A 58 10.29 13.89 24.23
CA ARG A 58 10.14 15.35 24.38
C ARG A 58 9.14 15.91 23.36
N SER A 59 8.17 16.68 23.84
CA SER A 59 7.12 17.29 23.01
C SER A 59 7.67 18.13 21.87
N GLU A 60 8.71 18.94 22.13
CA GLU A 60 9.38 19.76 21.11
C GLU A 60 9.95 18.92 19.96
N CYS A 61 10.55 17.76 20.27
CA CYS A 61 11.11 16.86 19.28
C CYS A 61 10.00 16.21 18.45
N LYS A 62 8.91 15.79 19.08
CA LYS A 62 7.72 15.27 18.38
C LYS A 62 7.10 16.32 17.47
N THR A 63 6.84 17.53 17.96
CA THR A 63 6.27 18.62 17.16
C THR A 63 7.17 19.01 16.00
N ARG A 64 8.49 19.13 16.22
CA ARG A 64 9.43 19.42 15.13
C ARG A 64 9.44 18.30 14.09
N ARG A 65 9.40 17.04 14.51
CA ARG A 65 9.33 15.90 13.59
C ARG A 65 8.05 15.90 12.75
N VAL A 66 6.90 16.14 13.36
CA VAL A 66 5.61 16.26 12.66
C VAL A 66 5.67 17.40 11.63
N ARG A 67 6.20 18.57 12.00
CA ARG A 67 6.38 19.69 11.06
C ARG A 67 7.33 19.36 9.92
N GLN A 68 8.46 18.71 10.20
CA GLN A 68 9.40 18.26 9.18
C GLN A 68 8.78 17.24 8.23
N GLN A 69 7.99 16.30 8.76
CA GLN A 69 7.25 15.32 7.95
C GLN A 69 6.21 16.02 7.07
N ALA A 70 5.41 16.94 7.62
CA ALA A 70 4.43 17.69 6.85
C ALA A 70 5.08 18.55 5.74
N GLN A 71 6.21 19.20 6.02
CA GLN A 71 6.96 19.96 5.00
C GLN A 71 7.57 19.05 3.94
N ALA A 72 8.13 17.91 4.34
CA ALA A 72 8.66 16.91 3.39
C ALA A 72 7.56 16.35 2.50
N GLU A 73 6.41 16.01 3.08
CA GLU A 73 5.23 15.54 2.35
C GLU A 73 4.68 16.60 1.39
N SER A 74 4.59 17.87 1.83
CA SER A 74 4.16 18.97 0.96
C SER A 74 5.10 19.17 -0.23
N ARG A 75 6.43 19.17 -0.01
CA ARG A 75 7.42 19.23 -1.09
C ARG A 75 7.30 18.04 -2.05
N ARG A 76 7.10 16.84 -1.51
CA ARG A 76 6.92 15.61 -2.28
C ARG A 76 5.66 15.66 -3.15
N GLN A 77 4.54 16.13 -2.59
CA GLN A 77 3.30 16.33 -3.33
C GLN A 77 3.44 17.38 -4.43
N GLN A 78 4.16 18.48 -4.18
CA GLN A 78 4.41 19.50 -5.20
C GLN A 78 5.26 18.94 -6.35
N ALA A 79 6.37 18.27 -6.04
CA ALA A 79 7.23 17.66 -7.06
C ALA A 79 6.49 16.60 -7.90
N LEU A 80 5.54 15.87 -7.29
CA LEU A 80 4.68 14.93 -8.00
C LEU A 80 3.74 15.66 -8.98
N ARG A 81 3.12 16.76 -8.55
CA ARG A 81 2.25 17.59 -9.40
C ARG A 81 3.00 18.17 -10.59
N ASP A 82 4.18 18.74 -10.36
CA ASP A 82 4.98 19.35 -11.41
C ASP A 82 5.36 18.31 -12.48
N ARG A 83 5.74 17.11 -12.06
CA ARG A 83 6.07 16.01 -12.99
C ARG A 83 4.87 15.50 -13.79
N VAL A 84 3.70 15.46 -13.16
CA VAL A 84 2.45 15.10 -13.81
C VAL A 84 2.12 16.13 -14.90
N ALA A 85 2.20 17.43 -14.57
CA ALA A 85 1.97 18.52 -15.52
C ALA A 85 2.96 18.49 -16.70
N MET A 86 4.26 18.29 -16.44
CA MET A 86 5.28 18.18 -17.49
C MET A 86 5.02 16.99 -18.42
N ALA A 87 4.67 15.82 -17.86
CA ALA A 87 4.42 14.62 -18.66
C ALA A 87 3.16 14.76 -19.52
N GLU A 88 2.11 15.38 -18.98
CA GLU A 88 0.89 15.69 -19.73
C GLU A 88 1.18 16.67 -20.88
N GLN A 89 1.88 17.77 -20.59
CA GLN A 89 2.24 18.77 -21.59
C GLN A 89 3.04 18.16 -22.74
N ALA A 90 4.06 17.35 -22.46
CA ALA A 90 4.88 16.71 -23.48
C ALA A 90 4.08 15.74 -24.38
N LEU A 91 3.06 15.07 -23.84
CA LEU A 91 2.17 14.19 -24.61
C LEU A 91 1.21 14.98 -25.51
N VAL A 92 0.73 16.13 -25.04
CA VAL A 92 -0.08 17.06 -25.84
C VAL A 92 0.74 17.66 -26.98
N GLU A 93 1.94 18.15 -26.70
CA GLU A 93 2.85 18.74 -27.69
C GLU A 93 3.27 17.74 -28.77
N SER A 94 3.53 16.49 -28.39
CA SER A 94 3.83 15.40 -29.32
C SER A 94 2.61 14.89 -30.10
N LYS A 95 1.39 15.42 -29.81
CA LYS A 95 0.11 14.96 -30.36
C LYS A 95 -0.18 13.47 -30.06
N SER A 96 0.49 12.91 -29.06
CA SER A 96 0.27 11.55 -28.56
C SER A 96 -1.08 11.42 -27.88
N ILE A 97 -1.56 12.53 -27.31
CA ILE A 97 -2.90 12.68 -26.74
C ILE A 97 -3.52 14.02 -27.20
N PRO A 98 -4.85 14.08 -27.40
CA PRO A 98 -5.58 15.34 -27.60
C PRO A 98 -5.34 16.36 -26.49
N ALA A 99 -5.32 17.65 -26.83
CA ALA A 99 -5.24 18.76 -25.88
C ALA A 99 -6.54 19.01 -25.08
N GLN A 100 -7.57 18.18 -25.28
CA GLN A 100 -8.90 18.41 -24.69
C GLN A 100 -8.94 18.19 -23.18
N THR A 101 -9.82 18.96 -22.54
CA THR A 101 -9.98 19.12 -21.08
C THR A 101 -10.94 18.14 -20.40
N ASP A 102 -11.68 17.31 -21.14
CA ASP A 102 -12.72 16.43 -20.57
C ASP A 102 -12.17 15.05 -20.19
N ARG A 103 -11.05 15.04 -19.46
CA ARG A 103 -10.33 13.82 -19.09
C ARG A 103 -10.21 13.68 -17.59
N VAL A 104 -10.42 12.45 -17.13
CA VAL A 104 -10.15 12.09 -15.75
C VAL A 104 -8.67 11.75 -15.62
N LEU A 105 -7.91 12.67 -15.02
CA LEU A 105 -6.51 12.42 -14.66
C LEU A 105 -6.43 11.71 -13.30
N GLY A 106 -5.79 10.54 -13.27
CA GLY A 106 -5.44 9.84 -12.04
C GLY A 106 -3.93 9.61 -11.90
N VAL A 107 -3.40 9.88 -10.71
CA VAL A 107 -1.99 9.66 -10.38
C VAL A 107 -1.85 8.36 -9.60
N LEU A 108 -1.23 7.36 -10.22
CA LEU A 108 -1.04 6.04 -9.62
C LEU A 108 0.40 5.87 -9.11
N PRO A 109 0.62 5.03 -8.08
CA PRO A 109 1.97 4.60 -7.77
C PRO A 109 2.59 3.85 -8.96
N SER A 110 3.91 3.74 -9.02
CA SER A 110 4.60 2.91 -10.01
C SER A 110 5.52 1.92 -9.35
N ASN A 111 5.32 0.65 -9.68
CA ASN A 111 6.24 -0.42 -9.33
C ASN A 111 7.28 -0.63 -10.45
N ARG A 112 8.55 -0.72 -10.05
CA ARG A 112 9.71 -0.96 -10.92
C ARG A 112 10.16 -2.42 -10.97
N ARG A 113 9.57 -3.28 -10.13
CA ARG A 113 9.89 -4.71 -10.07
C ARG A 113 9.76 -5.33 -11.46
N ARG A 114 10.62 -6.32 -11.71
CA ARG A 114 10.70 -7.00 -13.01
C ARG A 114 9.68 -8.12 -13.07
N LEU A 115 9.23 -8.41 -14.28
CA LEU A 115 8.44 -9.60 -14.55
C LEU A 115 9.40 -10.81 -14.61
N VAL A 116 9.25 -11.75 -13.69
CA VAL A 116 10.15 -12.91 -13.54
C VAL A 116 9.36 -14.22 -13.66
N GLY A 117 10.04 -15.29 -14.07
CA GLY A 117 9.44 -16.63 -14.07
C GLY A 117 9.12 -17.09 -12.64
N ILE A 118 7.97 -17.72 -12.43
CA ILE A 118 7.60 -18.24 -11.11
C ILE A 118 8.35 -19.55 -10.88
N SER A 119 9.20 -19.58 -9.85
CA SER A 119 9.92 -20.80 -9.48
C SER A 119 9.02 -21.79 -8.73
N LYS A 120 9.30 -23.09 -8.86
CA LYS A 120 8.64 -24.13 -8.04
C LYS A 120 8.81 -23.88 -6.53
N ARG A 121 9.93 -23.27 -6.13
CA ARG A 121 10.22 -22.90 -4.74
C ARG A 121 9.26 -21.85 -4.19
N GLN A 122 8.82 -20.89 -5.03
CA GLN A 122 7.82 -19.90 -4.65
C GLN A 122 6.40 -20.50 -4.67
N LEU A 123 6.13 -21.37 -5.64
CA LEU A 123 4.80 -21.90 -5.87
C LEU A 123 4.37 -22.93 -4.83
N ARG A 124 5.29 -23.80 -4.38
CA ARG A 124 4.97 -24.89 -3.45
C ARG A 124 4.39 -24.39 -2.11
N PRO A 125 5.02 -23.43 -1.39
CA PRO A 125 4.44 -22.89 -0.16
C PRO A 125 3.05 -22.25 -0.37
N PHE A 126 2.84 -21.61 -1.51
CA PHE A 126 1.54 -21.03 -1.85
C PHE A 126 0.47 -22.13 -2.04
N ILE A 127 0.78 -23.19 -2.80
CA ILE A 127 -0.14 -24.32 -3.01
C ILE A 127 -0.46 -25.00 -1.67
N ASP A 128 0.56 -25.29 -0.86
CA ASP A 128 0.39 -25.93 0.45
C ASP A 128 -0.55 -25.11 1.36
N ARG A 129 -0.35 -23.79 1.41
CA ARG A 129 -1.24 -22.88 2.14
C ARG A 129 -2.66 -22.88 1.56
N LEU A 130 -2.80 -22.82 0.24
CA LEU A 130 -4.11 -22.80 -0.42
C LEU A 130 -4.89 -24.08 -0.14
N MET A 131 -4.25 -25.25 -0.15
CA MET A 131 -4.88 -26.51 0.26
C MET A 131 -5.39 -26.42 1.70
N GLY A 132 -4.58 -25.91 2.64
CA GLY A 132 -4.99 -25.75 4.03
C GLY A 132 -6.21 -24.85 4.20
N ILE A 133 -6.29 -23.76 3.42
CA ILE A 133 -7.44 -22.84 3.41
C ILE A 133 -8.68 -23.52 2.83
N ILE A 134 -8.53 -24.26 1.73
CA ILE A 134 -9.64 -24.99 1.10
C ILE A 134 -10.17 -26.07 2.05
N SER A 135 -9.30 -26.78 2.77
CA SER A 135 -9.71 -27.76 3.78
C SER A 135 -10.49 -27.11 4.92
N GLN A 136 -10.07 -25.94 5.41
CA GLN A 136 -10.81 -25.19 6.43
C GLN A 136 -12.16 -24.70 5.92
N ALA A 137 -12.21 -24.12 4.72
CA ALA A 137 -13.45 -23.66 4.10
C ALA A 137 -14.44 -24.83 3.88
N ALA A 138 -13.94 -26.00 3.46
CA ALA A 138 -14.76 -27.21 3.32
C ALA A 138 -15.32 -27.67 4.66
N ALA A 139 -14.51 -27.67 5.74
CA ALA A 139 -14.98 -28.04 7.07
C ALA A 139 -16.12 -27.13 7.54
N ILE A 140 -16.01 -25.81 7.30
CA ILE A 140 -17.07 -24.85 7.62
C ILE A 140 -18.33 -25.12 6.78
N ARG A 141 -18.18 -25.28 5.46
CA ARG A 141 -19.29 -25.53 4.53
C ARG A 141 -20.10 -26.79 4.90
N PHE A 142 -19.43 -27.83 5.39
CA PHE A 142 -20.09 -29.07 5.80
C PHE A 142 -20.50 -29.09 7.29
N GLY A 143 -20.47 -27.94 7.98
CA GLY A 143 -20.94 -27.80 9.36
C GLY A 143 -20.01 -28.36 10.42
N ASN A 144 -18.75 -28.65 10.08
CA ASN A 144 -17.75 -29.22 11.00
C ASN A 144 -16.88 -28.14 11.69
N ALA A 145 -17.05 -26.87 11.33
CA ALA A 145 -16.33 -25.74 11.90
C ALA A 145 -17.14 -24.43 11.73
N THR A 146 -16.75 -23.39 12.45
CA THR A 146 -17.32 -22.04 12.33
C THR A 146 -16.27 -21.06 11.80
N LEU A 147 -16.70 -20.08 11.00
CA LEU A 147 -15.84 -18.98 10.60
C LEU A 147 -15.76 -17.96 11.74
N GLU A 148 -14.56 -17.73 12.27
CA GLU A 148 -14.31 -16.58 13.13
C GLU A 148 -14.18 -15.33 12.25
N ASP A 149 -14.98 -14.30 12.56
CA ASP A 149 -14.88 -13.01 11.89
C ASP A 149 -13.62 -12.29 12.37
N ASP A 150 -12.73 -11.92 11.45
CA ASP A 150 -11.52 -11.17 11.78
C ASP A 150 -11.80 -9.67 12.01
N GLY A 151 -13.06 -9.25 11.84
CA GLY A 151 -13.52 -7.88 12.09
C GLY A 151 -12.99 -6.85 11.09
N VAL A 152 -12.26 -7.28 10.05
CA VAL A 152 -11.69 -6.39 9.05
C VAL A 152 -12.71 -6.17 7.94
N GLY A 153 -13.60 -5.22 8.16
CA GLY A 153 -14.60 -4.78 7.18
C GLY A 153 -13.97 -4.05 5.99
N TYR A 154 -13.58 -4.78 4.95
CA TYR A 154 -13.25 -4.16 3.66
C TYR A 154 -14.54 -3.74 2.96
N LYS A 155 -14.71 -2.44 2.74
CA LYS A 155 -15.76 -1.92 1.85
C LYS A 155 -15.39 -2.35 0.43
N THR A 156 -16.04 -3.41 -0.06
CA THR A 156 -16.03 -3.68 -1.50
C THR A 156 -16.99 -2.67 -2.12
N PRO A 157 -16.59 -1.87 -3.12
CA PRO A 157 -17.52 -1.03 -3.86
C PRO A 157 -18.64 -1.91 -4.40
N VAL A 158 -19.83 -1.77 -3.81
CA VAL A 158 -21.04 -2.43 -4.28
C VAL A 158 -21.57 -1.54 -5.41
N ASP A 159 -22.07 -2.14 -6.48
CA ASP A 159 -22.74 -1.47 -7.61
C ASP A 159 -21.86 -0.77 -8.68
N LEU A 160 -20.61 -1.20 -8.87
CA LEU A 160 -19.83 -0.75 -10.02
C LEU A 160 -20.27 -1.41 -11.33
N ALA A 161 -20.42 -0.61 -12.39
CA ALA A 161 -20.65 -1.07 -13.74
C ALA A 161 -19.44 -1.87 -14.28
N PRO A 162 -19.64 -2.80 -15.23
CA PRO A 162 -18.55 -3.58 -15.82
C PRO A 162 -17.42 -2.74 -16.41
N SER A 163 -17.73 -1.57 -16.98
CA SER A 163 -16.75 -0.63 -17.53
C SER A 163 -15.84 -0.04 -16.44
N GLU A 164 -16.41 0.37 -15.30
CA GLU A 164 -15.66 0.89 -14.16
C GLU A 164 -14.75 -0.18 -13.57
N LEU A 165 -15.28 -1.41 -13.43
CA LEU A 165 -14.49 -2.55 -12.95
C LEU A 165 -13.29 -2.85 -13.84
N ALA A 166 -13.44 -2.67 -15.16
CA ALA A 166 -12.38 -2.83 -16.14
C ALA A 166 -11.35 -1.69 -16.07
N ILE A 167 -11.80 -0.43 -15.97
CA ILE A 167 -10.93 0.75 -15.76
C ILE A 167 -10.07 0.57 -14.50
N LEU A 168 -10.66 0.15 -13.38
CA LEU A 168 -9.91 -0.13 -12.14
C LEU A 168 -8.87 -1.25 -12.33
N GLY A 169 -9.22 -2.30 -13.08
CA GLY A 169 -8.30 -3.38 -13.42
C GLY A 169 -7.12 -2.91 -14.28
N ASN A 170 -7.41 -2.07 -15.28
CA ASN A 170 -6.44 -1.47 -16.18
C ASN A 170 -5.50 -0.52 -15.42
N GLY A 171 -6.01 0.32 -14.53
CA GLY A 171 -5.17 1.17 -13.68
C GLY A 171 -4.26 0.37 -12.75
N CYS A 172 -4.74 -0.73 -12.16
CA CYS A 172 -3.89 -1.67 -11.41
C CYS A 172 -2.75 -2.27 -12.26
N ALA A 173 -3.01 -2.56 -13.54
CA ALA A 173 -1.99 -3.07 -14.46
C ALA A 173 -0.95 -2.00 -14.82
N VAL A 174 -1.34 -0.72 -14.90
CA VAL A 174 -0.42 0.41 -15.16
C VAL A 174 0.54 0.61 -13.99
N CYS A 175 0.04 0.55 -12.74
CA CYS A 175 0.89 0.68 -11.54
C CYS A 175 1.80 -0.55 -11.31
N ARG A 176 1.56 -1.64 -12.06
CA ARG A 176 2.17 -2.97 -11.88
C ARG A 176 2.04 -3.43 -10.44
N GLY A 177 0.80 -3.39 -9.93
CA GLY A 177 0.45 -3.97 -8.63
C GLY A 177 1.32 -3.45 -7.49
N HIS A 178 1.48 -2.12 -7.36
CA HIS A 178 2.26 -1.54 -6.26
C HIS A 178 1.81 -2.04 -4.90
N CYS A 179 0.51 -2.25 -4.67
CA CYS A 179 -0.06 -2.84 -3.45
C CYS A 179 0.02 -4.38 -3.39
N CYS A 180 0.12 -5.07 -4.54
CA CYS A 180 0.15 -6.54 -4.63
C CYS A 180 1.39 -7.16 -3.95
N PHE A 181 2.44 -6.38 -3.71
CA PHE A 181 3.62 -6.80 -2.94
C PHE A 181 3.30 -7.20 -1.50
N GLN A 182 2.17 -6.75 -0.94
CA GLN A 182 1.73 -7.17 0.38
C GLN A 182 1.14 -8.58 0.34
N GLY A 183 0.64 -9.03 -0.83
CA GLY A 183 0.00 -10.33 -0.99
C GLY A 183 0.97 -11.50 -1.16
N ARG A 184 2.21 -11.28 -1.62
CA ARG A 184 3.28 -12.28 -1.87
C ARG A 184 2.83 -13.75 -1.90
N GLY A 185 3.30 -14.56 -0.95
CA GLY A 185 3.05 -16.00 -0.88
C GLY A 185 1.65 -16.40 -0.42
N HIS A 186 0.72 -15.46 -0.22
CA HIS A 186 -0.66 -15.77 0.21
C HIS A 186 -1.74 -15.23 -0.72
N ALA A 187 -1.40 -14.30 -1.63
CA ALA A 187 -2.28 -13.60 -2.56
C ALA A 187 -3.56 -13.03 -1.92
N PHE A 188 -3.52 -12.69 -0.63
CA PHE A 188 -4.70 -12.34 0.18
C PHE A 188 -5.85 -13.35 0.12
N ILE A 189 -5.59 -14.60 -0.27
CA ILE A 189 -6.60 -15.64 -0.23
C ILE A 189 -6.74 -16.09 1.22
N HIS A 190 -7.96 -15.96 1.75
CA HIS A 190 -8.36 -16.32 3.10
C HIS A 190 -9.51 -17.34 3.06
N VAL A 191 -9.87 -17.90 4.21
CA VAL A 191 -10.91 -18.92 4.33
C VAL A 191 -12.25 -18.39 3.83
N ASP A 192 -12.62 -17.17 4.20
CA ASP A 192 -13.86 -16.50 3.77
C ASP A 192 -13.93 -16.33 2.23
N THR A 193 -12.80 -16.03 1.59
CA THR A 193 -12.69 -15.86 0.14
C THR A 193 -12.99 -17.18 -0.59
N VAL A 194 -12.40 -18.28 -0.11
CA VAL A 194 -12.62 -19.61 -0.68
C VAL A 194 -14.03 -20.12 -0.36
N LEU A 195 -14.54 -19.85 0.84
CA LEU A 195 -15.89 -20.20 1.24
C LEU A 195 -16.93 -19.54 0.32
N GLY A 196 -16.84 -18.24 0.11
CA GLY A 196 -17.74 -17.51 -0.79
C GLY A 196 -17.64 -17.98 -2.24
N TYR A 197 -16.47 -18.46 -2.69
CA TYR A 197 -16.33 -19.13 -3.99
C TYR A 197 -17.06 -20.49 -4.01
N MET A 198 -16.87 -21.31 -2.98
CA MET A 198 -17.52 -22.63 -2.86
C MET A 198 -19.04 -22.53 -2.77
N GLU A 199 -19.59 -21.50 -2.15
CA GLU A 199 -21.03 -21.23 -2.09
C GLU A 199 -21.63 -20.96 -3.47
N ARG A 200 -20.91 -20.22 -4.33
CA ARG A 200 -21.30 -19.94 -5.72
C ARG A 200 -21.05 -21.12 -6.66
N HIS A 201 -20.24 -22.08 -6.27
CA HIS A 201 -19.90 -23.27 -7.03
C HIS A 201 -20.17 -24.55 -6.23
N PRO A 202 -21.44 -24.84 -5.89
CA PRO A 202 -21.78 -25.91 -4.97
C PRO A 202 -21.40 -27.30 -5.47
N ASP A 203 -21.34 -27.51 -6.78
CA ASP A 203 -21.03 -28.81 -7.38
C ASP A 203 -19.53 -29.16 -7.36
N GLN A 204 -18.66 -28.19 -7.05
CA GLN A 204 -17.21 -28.41 -7.03
C GLN A 204 -16.74 -29.02 -5.71
N ARG A 205 -15.90 -30.07 -5.82
CA ARG A 205 -15.21 -30.66 -4.66
C ARG A 205 -13.97 -29.83 -4.32
N PRO A 206 -13.42 -29.95 -3.08
CA PRO A 206 -12.20 -29.23 -2.69
C PRO A 206 -11.03 -29.31 -3.68
N ARG A 207 -10.83 -30.47 -4.31
CA ARG A 207 -9.78 -30.65 -5.35
C ARG A 207 -10.06 -29.84 -6.62
N ASP A 208 -11.33 -29.68 -6.98
CA ASP A 208 -11.74 -28.96 -8.19
C ASP A 208 -11.56 -27.44 -7.95
N VAL A 209 -11.85 -26.98 -6.73
CA VAL A 209 -11.54 -25.61 -6.28
C VAL A 209 -10.05 -25.33 -6.34
N LEU A 210 -9.21 -26.23 -5.81
CA LEU A 210 -7.75 -26.09 -5.89
C LEU A 210 -7.29 -25.94 -7.35
N GLN A 211 -7.77 -26.82 -8.22
CA GLN A 211 -7.46 -26.78 -9.65
C GLN A 211 -7.91 -25.46 -10.30
N ALA A 212 -9.10 -24.97 -9.94
CA ALA A 212 -9.62 -23.69 -10.43
C ALA A 212 -8.67 -22.53 -10.10
N TYR A 213 -8.15 -22.45 -8.87
CA TYR A 213 -7.17 -21.43 -8.48
C TYR A 213 -5.81 -21.63 -9.14
N VAL A 214 -5.23 -22.84 -9.07
CA VAL A 214 -3.90 -23.13 -9.62
C VAL A 214 -3.83 -22.89 -11.13
N SER A 215 -4.91 -23.21 -11.86
CA SER A 215 -4.98 -22.98 -13.32
C SER A 215 -4.90 -21.51 -13.73
N ARG A 216 -5.10 -20.56 -12.80
CA ARG A 216 -4.95 -19.12 -13.06
C ARG A 216 -3.53 -18.62 -12.84
N ILE A 217 -2.61 -19.43 -12.34
CA ILE A 217 -1.22 -19.01 -12.12
C ILE A 217 -0.49 -18.98 -13.46
N GLY A 218 -0.08 -17.77 -13.87
CA GLY A 218 0.66 -17.58 -15.11
C GLY A 218 2.12 -18.06 -15.03
N PRO A 219 2.84 -18.15 -16.16
CA PRO A 219 4.24 -18.56 -16.18
C PRO A 219 5.20 -17.52 -15.56
N LYS A 220 4.75 -16.26 -15.47
CA LYS A 220 5.52 -15.15 -14.93
C LYS A 220 4.66 -14.31 -13.99
N ALA A 221 5.28 -13.76 -12.96
CA ALA A 221 4.70 -12.76 -12.09
C ALA A 221 5.73 -11.67 -11.81
N TYR A 222 5.27 -10.50 -11.38
CA TYR A 222 6.20 -9.49 -10.89
C TYR A 222 6.95 -10.00 -9.66
N GLU A 223 8.26 -9.78 -9.65
CA GLU A 223 9.12 -10.09 -8.51
C GLU A 223 8.50 -9.52 -7.24
N ASP A 224 8.61 -10.25 -6.13
CA ASP A 224 8.14 -9.80 -4.82
C ASP A 224 6.63 -9.47 -4.72
N SER A 225 5.82 -9.93 -5.69
CA SER A 225 4.37 -9.76 -5.74
C SER A 225 3.63 -11.09 -5.50
N CYS A 226 2.29 -11.04 -5.43
CA CYS A 226 1.46 -12.23 -5.42
C CYS A 226 1.57 -13.05 -6.73
N VAL A 227 1.35 -14.37 -6.63
CA VAL A 227 1.51 -15.33 -7.75
C VAL A 227 0.55 -15.11 -8.93
N TYR A 228 -0.53 -14.37 -8.72
CA TYR A 228 -1.52 -14.06 -9.77
C TYR A 228 -1.25 -12.73 -10.49
N HIS A 229 -0.21 -11.98 -10.08
CA HIS A 229 0.08 -10.68 -10.66
C HIS A 229 0.96 -10.80 -11.91
N ALA A 230 0.31 -10.97 -13.05
CA ALA A 230 0.93 -11.07 -14.37
C ALA A 230 1.12 -9.70 -15.04
N GLU A 231 1.67 -9.70 -16.25
CA GLU A 231 1.95 -8.50 -17.04
C GLU A 231 0.73 -7.60 -17.27
N ASN A 232 -0.42 -8.22 -17.55
CA ASN A 232 -1.69 -7.54 -17.83
C ASN A 232 -2.58 -7.40 -16.59
N GLY A 233 -2.00 -7.52 -15.38
CA GLY A 233 -2.72 -7.43 -14.12
C GLY A 233 -2.99 -8.78 -13.47
N CYS A 234 -4.03 -8.83 -12.64
CA CYS A 234 -4.34 -10.02 -11.86
C CYS A 234 -5.06 -11.08 -12.73
N THR A 235 -4.50 -12.28 -12.78
CA THR A 235 -5.05 -13.42 -13.54
C THR A 235 -6.25 -14.07 -12.86
N LEU A 236 -6.49 -13.80 -11.57
CA LEU A 236 -7.72 -14.19 -10.92
C LEU A 236 -8.88 -13.31 -11.41
N PRO A 237 -10.04 -13.89 -11.73
CA PRO A 237 -11.27 -13.15 -11.98
C PRO A 237 -11.80 -12.57 -10.66
N ARG A 238 -12.58 -11.48 -10.73
CA ARG A 238 -13.00 -10.72 -9.54
C ARG A 238 -13.77 -11.56 -8.51
N ASP A 239 -14.55 -12.52 -8.98
CA ASP A 239 -15.34 -13.44 -8.17
C ASP A 239 -14.46 -14.47 -7.40
N MET A 240 -13.18 -14.62 -7.76
CA MET A 240 -12.19 -15.42 -7.03
C MET A 240 -11.20 -14.57 -6.21
N ARG A 241 -11.28 -13.25 -6.33
CA ARG A 241 -10.41 -12.33 -5.58
C ARG A 241 -10.94 -12.14 -4.17
N SER A 242 -10.05 -11.90 -3.23
CA SER A 242 -10.43 -11.57 -1.85
C SER A 242 -11.07 -10.19 -1.76
N LYS A 243 -11.75 -9.93 -0.64
CA LYS A 243 -12.33 -8.61 -0.34
C LYS A 243 -11.25 -7.51 -0.37
N VAL A 244 -10.03 -7.79 0.08
CA VAL A 244 -8.89 -6.86 -0.02
C VAL A 244 -8.62 -6.50 -1.48
N CYS A 245 -8.51 -7.50 -2.35
CA CYS A 245 -8.23 -7.28 -3.76
C CYS A 245 -9.39 -6.65 -4.54
N ASN A 246 -10.63 -6.81 -4.06
CA ASN A 246 -11.82 -6.21 -4.68
C ASN A 246 -12.13 -4.82 -4.14
N GLY A 247 -11.75 -4.50 -2.89
CA GLY A 247 -12.09 -3.25 -2.22
C GLY A 247 -10.94 -2.26 -2.06
N TYR A 248 -9.68 -2.69 -2.12
CA TYR A 248 -8.56 -1.77 -1.97
C TYR A 248 -8.35 -0.94 -3.24
N LEU A 249 -8.54 0.38 -3.12
CA LEU A 249 -8.17 1.37 -4.13
C LEU A 249 -7.03 2.24 -3.58
N CYS A 250 -5.99 2.46 -4.39
CA CYS A 250 -5.06 3.54 -4.07
C CYS A 250 -5.75 4.89 -4.34
N LYS A 251 -5.29 5.96 -3.68
CA LYS A 251 -5.85 7.31 -3.81
C LYS A 251 -6.17 7.71 -5.26
N GLY A 252 -5.27 7.47 -6.21
CA GLY A 252 -5.52 7.84 -7.60
C GLY A 252 -6.62 7.03 -8.30
N LEU A 253 -6.85 5.76 -7.92
CA LEU A 253 -7.97 4.97 -8.45
C LEU A 253 -9.30 5.37 -7.80
N ASP A 254 -9.26 5.75 -6.52
CA ASP A 254 -10.41 6.29 -5.78
C ASP A 254 -10.87 7.62 -6.40
N GLU A 255 -9.92 8.54 -6.65
CA GLU A 255 -10.17 9.81 -7.33
C GLU A 255 -10.65 9.65 -8.77
N ILE A 256 -10.20 8.60 -9.49
CA ILE A 256 -10.75 8.26 -10.80
C ILE A 256 -12.20 7.86 -10.64
N LEU A 257 -12.50 6.93 -9.73
CA LEU A 257 -13.82 6.38 -9.54
C LEU A 257 -14.85 7.46 -9.16
N ASP A 258 -14.50 8.38 -8.25
CA ASP A 258 -15.34 9.52 -7.86
C ASP A 258 -15.70 10.45 -9.02
N ARG A 259 -14.91 10.42 -10.11
CA ARG A 259 -15.08 11.27 -11.29
C ARG A 259 -15.63 10.53 -12.50
N LEU A 260 -15.74 9.20 -12.44
CA LEU A 260 -16.43 8.43 -13.47
C LEU A 260 -17.92 8.77 -13.36
N GLN A 261 -18.41 9.59 -14.29
CA GLN A 261 -19.83 9.80 -14.51
C GLN A 261 -20.32 8.82 -15.59
N ASP A 262 -21.64 8.61 -15.71
CA ASP A 262 -22.28 7.64 -16.63
C ASP A 262 -21.79 7.73 -18.10
N SER A 263 -21.26 8.87 -18.52
CA SER A 263 -20.59 9.06 -19.80
C SER A 263 -19.13 8.58 -19.73
N SER A 264 -18.91 7.28 -19.97
CA SER A 264 -17.59 6.60 -20.06
C SER A 264 -16.45 7.50 -20.61
N PRO A 265 -15.68 8.21 -19.76
CA PRO A 265 -14.65 9.11 -20.25
C PRO A 265 -13.36 8.33 -20.51
N GLU A 266 -12.52 8.82 -21.43
CA GLU A 266 -11.13 8.37 -21.50
C GLU A 266 -10.44 8.74 -20.19
N VAL A 267 -9.87 7.75 -19.49
CA VAL A 267 -9.16 7.98 -18.23
C VAL A 267 -7.67 8.08 -18.53
N PHE A 268 -7.09 9.23 -18.23
CA PHE A 268 -5.68 9.47 -18.39
C PHE A 268 -4.94 9.14 -17.09
N VAL A 269 -3.96 8.26 -17.16
CA VAL A 269 -3.27 7.74 -15.99
C VAL A 269 -1.79 7.99 -16.09
N ILE A 270 -1.27 8.69 -15.07
CA ILE A 270 0.17 8.85 -14.89
C ILE A 270 0.58 8.02 -13.68
N SER A 271 1.41 7.02 -13.92
CA SER A 271 2.00 6.20 -12.87
C SER A 271 3.39 6.72 -12.52
N VAL A 272 3.57 7.17 -11.29
CA VAL A 272 4.84 7.74 -10.83
C VAL A 272 5.45 6.85 -9.75
N SER A 273 6.72 6.46 -9.92
CA SER A 273 7.45 5.78 -8.85
C SER A 273 7.88 6.83 -7.83
N ASP A 274 7.06 7.02 -6.81
CA ASP A 274 7.36 7.91 -5.71
C ASP A 274 8.12 7.13 -4.63
N TYR A 275 9.33 6.69 -4.97
CA TYR A 275 10.27 6.13 -4.01
C TYR A 275 11.19 7.24 -3.53
N ASP A 276 11.28 7.38 -2.20
CA ASP A 276 12.32 8.18 -1.57
C ASP A 276 13.67 7.64 -2.08
N ARG A 277 14.47 8.53 -2.69
CA ARG A 277 15.84 8.21 -3.19
C ARG A 277 16.71 7.51 -2.13
N GLU A 278 16.38 7.68 -0.85
CA GLU A 278 17.16 7.21 0.28
C GLU A 278 17.00 5.72 0.57
N ASP A 279 15.95 5.04 0.09
CA ASP A 279 15.60 3.69 0.57
C ASP A 279 16.03 2.54 -0.36
N CYS A 280 16.55 2.83 -1.56
CA CYS A 280 16.73 1.78 -2.59
C CYS A 280 18.18 1.54 -3.05
N GLY A 281 19.15 2.40 -2.74
CA GLY A 281 20.50 2.27 -3.31
C GLY A 281 20.52 2.25 -4.86
N ASP A 282 19.41 2.67 -5.50
CA ASP A 282 19.21 2.67 -6.94
C ASP A 282 19.48 4.08 -7.47
N PRO A 283 20.53 4.28 -8.29
CA PRO A 283 20.88 5.59 -8.83
C PRO A 283 19.88 6.09 -9.88
N SER A 284 18.97 5.24 -10.37
CA SER A 284 17.97 5.66 -11.34
C SER A 284 16.89 6.52 -10.67
N GLY A 285 16.94 7.83 -10.93
CA GLY A 285 15.93 8.81 -10.50
C GLY A 285 14.51 8.35 -10.85
N PRO A 286 13.47 8.89 -10.19
CA PRO A 286 12.13 8.32 -10.19
C PRO A 286 11.52 8.19 -11.61
N SER A 287 10.79 7.11 -11.89
CA SER A 287 10.26 6.77 -13.21
C SER A 287 8.80 7.21 -13.30
N THR A 288 8.52 8.09 -14.25
CA THR A 288 7.17 8.43 -14.71
C THR A 288 6.78 7.50 -15.85
N ARG A 289 5.65 6.80 -15.76
CA ARG A 289 5.04 6.09 -16.88
C ARG A 289 3.69 6.69 -17.16
N VAL A 290 3.36 6.84 -18.44
CA VAL A 290 2.06 7.39 -18.82
C VAL A 290 1.28 6.37 -19.61
N ALA A 291 -0.01 6.27 -19.32
CA ALA A 291 -0.94 5.44 -20.05
C ALA A 291 -2.30 6.14 -20.16
N VAL A 292 -2.96 5.96 -21.29
CA VAL A 292 -4.40 6.18 -21.40
C VAL A 292 -5.07 4.83 -21.15
N ILE A 293 -6.09 4.81 -20.29
CA ILE A 293 -6.89 3.62 -20.03
C ILE A 293 -8.37 3.92 -20.29
N ASP A 294 -9.05 2.94 -20.85
CA ASP A 294 -10.51 2.90 -20.92
C ASP A 294 -10.99 1.52 -20.42
N ALA A 295 -12.25 1.18 -20.63
CA ALA A 295 -12.80 -0.11 -20.23
C ALA A 295 -12.30 -1.29 -21.08
N GLN A 296 -11.70 -1.03 -22.25
CA GLN A 296 -11.33 -2.03 -23.24
C GLN A 296 -9.81 -2.23 -23.36
N GLN A 297 -9.00 -1.18 -23.14
CA GLN A 297 -7.58 -1.18 -23.46
C GLN A 297 -6.73 -0.30 -22.53
N VAL A 298 -5.43 -0.57 -22.58
CA VAL A 298 -4.37 0.22 -21.94
C VAL A 298 -3.36 0.63 -23.00
N THR A 299 -3.39 1.90 -23.39
CA THR A 299 -2.43 2.49 -24.32
C THR A 299 -1.27 3.08 -23.54
N ARG A 300 -0.10 2.45 -23.63
CA ARG A 300 1.11 2.87 -22.91
C ARG A 300 1.95 3.78 -23.78
N TYR A 301 2.41 4.88 -23.20
CA TYR A 301 3.34 5.80 -23.86
C TYR A 301 4.77 5.55 -23.35
N PRO A 302 5.77 5.71 -24.23
CA PRO A 302 7.17 5.60 -23.83
C PRO A 302 7.52 6.62 -22.75
N PHE A 303 8.57 6.31 -22.00
CA PHE A 303 9.11 7.17 -20.96
C PHE A 303 9.45 8.55 -21.54
N ILE A 304 8.89 9.61 -20.95
CA ILE A 304 9.32 10.98 -21.21
C ILE A 304 10.29 11.32 -20.10
N ASP A 305 11.57 11.30 -20.41
CA ASP A 305 12.57 11.90 -19.52
C ASP A 305 12.19 13.37 -19.34
N PRO A 306 12.20 13.92 -18.11
CA PRO A 306 12.16 15.36 -17.97
C PRO A 306 13.34 15.88 -18.79
N ALA A 307 13.05 16.73 -19.78
CA ALA A 307 14.09 17.42 -20.55
C ALA A 307 15.12 17.92 -19.54
N GLU A 308 16.38 17.49 -19.69
CA GLU A 308 17.45 17.91 -18.79
C GLU A 308 17.33 19.43 -18.69
N GLY A 309 17.00 19.90 -17.48
CA GLY A 309 16.81 21.33 -17.23
C GLY A 309 18.07 22.01 -17.74
N GLY A 310 17.90 22.83 -18.79
CA GLY A 310 18.99 23.54 -19.42
C GLY A 310 19.81 24.17 -18.32
N GLY A 311 21.03 23.65 -18.14
CA GLY A 311 21.98 24.22 -17.20
C GLY A 311 22.10 25.69 -17.55
N ASP A 312 21.97 26.52 -16.53
CA ASP A 312 22.40 27.91 -16.56
C ASP A 312 23.89 27.94 -16.92
N ASP A 313 24.21 27.87 -18.20
CA ASP A 313 25.52 28.23 -18.73
C ASP A 313 25.57 29.75 -18.78
N ASN A 314 25.75 30.32 -17.59
CA ASN A 314 26.82 31.22 -17.23
C ASN A 314 27.71 31.65 -18.43
N ILE A 315 27.23 32.58 -19.26
CA ILE A 315 28.10 33.40 -20.11
C ILE A 315 28.42 34.67 -19.33
N THR A 316 29.61 34.62 -18.74
CA THR A 316 30.35 35.69 -18.12
C THR A 316 30.40 36.95 -18.99
N SER A 317 30.04 38.08 -18.39
CA SER A 317 30.46 39.39 -18.85
C SER A 317 31.98 39.52 -18.73
N SER A 318 32.68 39.50 -19.87
CA SER A 318 34.00 40.09 -20.02
C SER A 318 34.16 40.63 -21.44
N GLU A 319 34.68 41.86 -21.52
CA GLU A 319 35.14 42.61 -22.71
C GLU A 319 34.13 43.53 -23.42
N ALA A 320 34.01 44.77 -22.92
CA ALA A 320 34.42 46.00 -23.63
C ALA A 320 34.43 47.18 -22.65
#